data_AF-A0A7S1GF97-F1
#
_entry.id   AF-A0A7S1GF97-F1
#
_cell.length_a   1.000
_cell.length_b   1.000
_cell.length_c   1.000
_cell.angle_alpha   90.00
_cell.angle_beta   90.00
_cell.angle_gamma   90.00
#
_symmetry.space_group_name_H-M   'P 1'
#
loop_
_entity.id
_entity.type
_entity.pdbx_description
1 polymer ?
#
loop_
_entity_poly.entity_id
_entity_poly.type
_entity_poly.pdbx_seq_one_letter_code
_entity_poly.pdbx_strand_id
1 'polypeptide(L)'
;AMKWIRSNAPRYGANGDFVVCSGESAGGHLASMLALTSHDKTLQPGFEEADTSVKGCVDLYGVHNFVDDQKHFERRDDGAFMRFIEEYVVRHKIGDGSGTHVF
;
A
#
# COMPACT_ATOMS: atom_id res chain seq x y z
N ALA A 1 5.31 13.39 1.16
CA ALA A 1 6.52 12.54 1.31
C ALA A 1 7.34 12.44 0.02
N MET A 2 6.76 12.03 -1.11
CA MET A 2 7.50 11.76 -2.35
C MET A 2 8.37 12.93 -2.84
N LYS A 3 7.82 14.16 -2.90
CA LYS A 3 8.60 15.38 -3.16
C LYS A 3 9.89 15.47 -2.32
N TRP A 4 9.77 15.21 -1.02
CA TRP A 4 10.92 15.26 -0.11
C TRP A 4 11.93 14.16 -0.43
N ILE A 5 11.47 12.93 -0.65
CA ILE A 5 12.34 11.80 -0.99
C ILE A 5 13.13 12.12 -2.26
N ARG A 6 12.45 12.61 -3.31
CA ARG A 6 13.10 12.97 -4.58
C ARG A 6 14.24 13.99 -4.37
N SER A 7 13.99 15.04 -3.59
CA SER A 7 14.99 16.10 -3.34
C SER A 7 16.09 15.71 -2.35
N ASN A 8 15.90 14.67 -1.53
CA ASN A 8 16.83 14.32 -0.45
C ASN A 8 17.57 13.00 -0.69
N ALA A 9 17.10 12.12 -1.57
CA ALA A 9 17.72 10.83 -1.84
C ALA A 9 19.23 10.90 -2.15
N PRO A 10 19.75 11.84 -2.97
CA PRO A 10 21.19 11.93 -3.24
C PRO A 10 22.04 12.17 -1.99
N ARG A 11 21.50 12.84 -0.96
CA ARG A 11 22.20 13.10 0.32
C ARG A 11 22.51 11.81 1.08
N TYR A 12 21.77 10.75 0.79
CA TYR A 12 21.89 9.44 1.41
C TYR A 12 22.45 8.38 0.44
N GLY A 13 22.98 8.80 -0.73
CA GLY A 13 23.49 7.89 -1.75
C GLY A 13 22.41 7.10 -2.50
N ALA A 14 21.13 7.48 -2.38
CA ALA A 14 20.02 6.83 -3.08
C ALA A 14 19.69 7.55 -4.40
N ASN A 15 19.20 6.78 -5.38
CA ASN A 15 18.72 7.34 -6.65
C ASN A 15 17.30 7.88 -6.48
N GLY A 16 17.17 9.20 -6.40
CA GLY A 16 15.88 9.88 -6.32
C GLY A 16 14.98 9.55 -7.52
N ASP A 17 15.53 9.32 -8.71
CA ASP A 17 14.75 9.08 -9.93
C ASP A 17 14.21 7.64 -10.03
N PHE A 18 14.65 6.74 -9.15
CA PHE A 18 14.20 5.35 -9.11
C PHE A 18 13.60 5.01 -7.76
N VAL A 19 12.30 5.23 -7.61
CA VAL A 19 11.55 4.96 -6.38
C VAL A 19 10.41 4.00 -6.68
N VAL A 20 10.27 2.96 -5.86
CA VAL A 20 9.17 2.00 -5.89
C VAL A 20 8.44 2.10 -4.56
N CYS A 21 7.10 2.08 -4.58
CA CYS A 21 6.29 2.02 -3.38
C CYS A 21 5.70 0.61 -3.19
N SER A 22 5.44 0.25 -1.94
CA SER A 22 4.74 -0.99 -1.59
C SER A 22 3.84 -0.74 -0.39
N GLY A 23 2.76 -1.49 -0.29
CA GLY A 23 1.88 -1.42 0.87
C GLY A 23 0.95 -2.62 0.98
N GLU A 24 0.47 -2.84 2.19
CA GLU A 24 -0.42 -3.94 2.57
C GLU A 24 -1.78 -3.38 3.01
N SER A 25 -2.89 -4.02 2.62
CA SER A 25 -4.25 -3.62 3.04
C SER A 25 -4.54 -2.14 2.72
N ALA A 26 -4.82 -1.29 3.72
CA ALA A 26 -4.98 0.14 3.53
C ALA A 26 -3.71 0.80 2.94
N GLY A 27 -2.53 0.28 3.26
CA GLY A 27 -1.27 0.71 2.66
C GLY A 27 -1.18 0.37 1.18
N GLY A 28 -1.73 -0.76 0.74
CA GLY A 28 -1.82 -1.12 -0.69
C GLY A 28 -2.66 -0.11 -1.45
N HIS A 29 -3.84 0.22 -0.92
CA HIS A 29 -4.68 1.30 -1.46
C HIS A 29 -3.91 2.62 -1.61
N LEU A 30 -3.19 3.04 -0.58
CA LEU A 30 -2.38 4.27 -0.62
C LEU A 30 -1.22 4.18 -1.61
N ALA A 31 -0.54 3.03 -1.71
CA ALA A 31 0.54 2.80 -2.66
C ALA A 31 0.03 2.90 -4.11
N SER A 32 -1.13 2.29 -4.39
CA SER A 32 -1.83 2.39 -5.66
C SER A 32 -2.26 3.82 -5.99
N MET A 33 -2.76 4.58 -5.01
CA MET A 33 -3.08 6.00 -5.20
C MET A 33 -1.83 6.83 -5.53
N LEU A 34 -0.73 6.66 -4.78
CA LEU A 34 0.53 7.34 -5.07
C LEU A 34 1.03 7.05 -6.49
N ALA A 35 0.90 5.80 -6.94
CA ALA A 35 1.37 5.37 -8.25
C ALA A 35 0.55 5.92 -9.42
N LEU A 36 -0.75 6.14 -9.22
CA LEU A 36 -1.68 6.50 -10.30
C LEU A 36 -2.00 7.98 -10.38
N THR A 37 -1.69 8.78 -9.35
CA THR A 37 -2.17 10.17 -9.25
C THR A 37 -1.12 11.23 -9.53
N SER A 38 0.14 10.86 -9.80
CA SER A 38 1.26 11.81 -9.91
C SER A 38 1.11 12.85 -11.04
N HIS A 39 0.21 12.61 -12.00
CA HIS A 39 -0.06 13.51 -13.13
C HIS A 39 -1.22 14.48 -12.86
N ASP A 40 -1.99 14.28 -11.79
CA ASP A 40 -3.10 15.15 -11.42
C ASP A 40 -2.64 16.20 -10.39
N LYS A 41 -2.36 17.40 -10.89
CA LYS A 41 -1.91 18.53 -10.07
C LYS A 41 -2.94 18.96 -9.01
N THR A 42 -4.23 18.68 -9.22
CA THR A 42 -5.28 19.05 -8.25
C THR A 42 -5.15 18.27 -6.94
N LEU A 43 -4.49 17.12 -6.97
CA LEU A 43 -4.19 16.28 -5.82
C LEU A 43 -2.85 16.65 -5.14
N GLN A 44 -2.18 17.72 -5.58
CA GLN A 44 -0.86 18.16 -5.10
C GLN A 44 -0.80 19.62 -4.61
N PRO A 45 -1.76 20.09 -3.79
CA PRO A 45 -1.84 21.50 -3.42
C PRO A 45 -0.56 21.98 -2.72
N GLY A 46 0.02 23.06 -3.22
CA GLY A 46 1.26 23.68 -2.72
C GLY A 46 2.56 23.03 -3.22
N PHE A 47 2.47 22.05 -4.12
CA PHE A 47 3.63 21.46 -4.80
C PHE A 47 3.29 20.88 -6.18
N GLU A 48 2.43 21.55 -6.91
CA GLU A 48 1.83 21.11 -8.18
C GLU A 48 2.86 20.77 -9.26
N GLU A 49 4.03 21.42 -9.22
CA GLU A 49 5.15 21.18 -10.15
C GLU A 49 6.16 20.13 -9.67
N ALA A 50 5.97 19.57 -8.47
CA ALA A 50 6.85 18.51 -7.99
C ALA A 50 6.51 17.18 -8.67
N ASP A 51 7.53 16.50 -9.19
CA ASP A 51 7.40 15.13 -9.66
C ASP A 51 7.26 14.17 -8.49
N THR A 52 6.08 13.55 -8.38
CA THR A 52 5.74 12.54 -7.38
C THR A 52 5.58 11.14 -7.97
N SER A 53 5.98 10.93 -9.23
CA SER A 53 5.85 9.63 -9.88
C SER A 53 6.70 8.55 -9.19
N VAL A 54 6.29 7.30 -9.32
CA VAL A 54 7.08 6.14 -8.89
C VAL A 54 7.34 5.25 -10.11
N LYS A 55 8.44 4.49 -10.08
CA LYS A 55 8.80 3.52 -11.12
C LYS A 55 8.04 2.21 -11.00
N GLY A 56 7.46 1.94 -9.83
CA GLY A 56 6.66 0.76 -9.60
C GLY A 56 5.85 0.86 -8.31
N CYS A 57 4.82 0.03 -8.24
CA CYS A 57 3.96 -0.16 -7.09
C CYS A 57 3.80 -1.66 -6.83
N VAL A 58 3.95 -2.08 -5.58
CA VAL A 58 3.61 -3.42 -5.12
C VAL A 58 2.45 -3.32 -4.16
N ASP A 59 1.26 -3.69 -4.64
CA ASP A 59 0.05 -3.74 -3.85
C ASP A 59 -0.20 -5.14 -3.29
N LEU A 60 -0.08 -5.26 -1.97
CA LEU A 60 -0.34 -6.50 -1.28
C LEU A 60 -1.75 -6.42 -0.68
N TYR A 61 -2.69 -7.10 -1.35
CA TYR A 61 -4.06 -7.31 -0.90
C TYR A 61 -4.82 -6.02 -0.52
N GLY A 62 -4.55 -4.92 -1.20
CA GLY A 62 -5.20 -3.63 -0.99
C GLY A 62 -6.71 -3.63 -1.20
N VAL A 63 -7.37 -2.73 -0.49
CA VAL A 63 -8.82 -2.50 -0.56
C VAL A 63 -9.05 -1.32 -1.51
N HIS A 64 -9.40 -1.58 -2.77
CA HIS A 64 -9.52 -0.52 -3.81
C HIS A 64 -10.93 0.00 -4.04
N ASN A 65 -11.93 -0.84 -3.79
CA ASN A 65 -13.33 -0.51 -4.03
C ASN A 65 -14.11 -0.66 -2.72
N PHE A 66 -14.39 0.46 -2.05
CA PHE A 66 -15.12 0.45 -0.79
C PHE A 66 -16.63 0.18 -0.93
N VAL A 67 -17.18 0.36 -2.13
CA VAL A 67 -18.60 0.09 -2.39
C VAL A 67 -18.85 -1.40 -2.60
N ASP A 68 -17.82 -2.14 -3.00
CA ASP A 68 -17.86 -3.58 -3.30
C ASP A 68 -19.00 -3.97 -4.25
N ASP A 69 -19.34 -3.09 -5.19
CA ASP A 69 -20.38 -3.33 -6.20
C ASP A 69 -20.07 -4.55 -7.09
N GLN A 70 -18.81 -4.95 -7.16
CA GLN A 70 -18.33 -6.16 -7.83
C GLN A 70 -18.17 -7.38 -6.92
N LYS A 71 -18.51 -7.26 -5.62
CA LYS A 71 -18.49 -8.33 -4.62
C LYS A 71 -17.11 -9.00 -4.47
N HIS A 72 -16.04 -8.22 -4.57
CA HIS A 72 -14.67 -8.67 -4.38
C HIS A 72 -14.42 -9.12 -2.94
N PHE A 73 -15.04 -8.49 -1.94
CA PHE A 73 -14.89 -8.93 -0.55
C PHE A 73 -15.68 -10.19 -0.25
N GLU A 74 -16.92 -10.30 -0.74
CA GLU A 74 -17.70 -11.53 -0.62
C GLU A 74 -16.98 -12.73 -1.27
N ARG A 75 -16.35 -12.53 -2.44
CA ARG A 75 -15.55 -13.57 -3.11
C ARG A 75 -14.22 -13.87 -2.42
N ARG A 76 -13.74 -12.97 -1.57
CA ARG A 76 -12.51 -13.14 -0.78
C ARG A 76 -12.70 -14.10 0.40
N ASP A 77 -13.95 -14.41 0.74
CA ASP A 77 -14.34 -15.20 1.90
C ASP A 77 -14.28 -16.73 1.68
N ASP A 78 -13.67 -17.19 0.58
CA ASP A 78 -13.38 -18.61 0.32
C ASP A 78 -12.29 -19.21 1.25
N GLY A 79 -11.90 -18.46 2.27
CA GLY A 79 -10.86 -18.78 3.24
C GLY A 79 -9.43 -18.68 2.70
N ALA A 80 -9.21 -18.43 1.40
CA ALA A 80 -7.85 -18.31 0.85
C ALA A 80 -7.14 -17.06 1.40
N PHE A 81 -7.88 -15.96 1.53
CA PHE A 81 -7.35 -14.74 2.13
C PHE A 81 -7.01 -14.95 3.61
N MET A 82 -7.89 -15.59 4.38
CA MET A 82 -7.63 -15.86 5.80
C MET A 82 -6.44 -16.79 5.99
N ARG A 83 -6.31 -17.86 5.18
CA ARG A 83 -5.11 -18.71 5.20
C ARG A 83 -3.84 -17.91 4.91
N PHE A 84 -3.88 -17.00 3.93
CA PHE A 84 -2.74 -16.14 3.64
C PHE A 84 -2.38 -15.24 4.84
N ILE A 85 -3.37 -14.63 5.47
CA ILE A 85 -3.16 -13.81 6.68
C ILE A 85 -2.57 -14.64 7.82
N GLU A 86 -3.13 -15.82 8.09
CA GLU A 86 -2.66 -16.71 9.15
C GLU A 86 -1.25 -17.25 8.89
N GLU A 87 -0.93 -17.63 7.65
CA GLU A 87 0.35 -18.28 7.32
C GLU A 87 1.49 -17.28 7.11
N TYR A 88 1.23 -16.15 6.46
CA TYR A 88 2.29 -15.26 5.98
C TYR A 88 2.36 -13.93 6.73
N VAL A 89 1.23 -13.41 7.21
CA VAL A 89 1.16 -12.10 7.86
C VAL A 89 1.27 -12.25 9.38
N VAL A 90 0.30 -12.93 10.01
CA VAL A 90 0.22 -13.11 11.47
C VAL A 90 1.07 -14.29 11.94
N ARG A 91 1.27 -15.29 11.08
CA ARG A 91 1.94 -16.56 11.40
C ARG A 91 1.30 -17.31 12.58
N HIS A 92 -0.02 -17.18 12.73
CA HIS A 92 -0.82 -17.83 13.77
C HIS A 92 -2.26 -18.05 13.31
N LYS A 93 -2.92 -19.10 13.82
CA LYS A 93 -4.32 -19.40 13.52
C LYS A 93 -5.27 -18.54 14.36
N ILE A 94 -6.29 -17.99 13.73
CA ILE A 94 -7.31 -17.19 14.41
C ILE A 94 -8.38 -18.16 14.93
N GLY A 95 -8.17 -18.68 16.15
CA GLY A 95 -9.07 -19.65 16.78
C GLY A 95 -8.46 -20.47 17.92
N ASP A 96 -7.13 -20.49 18.03
CA ASP A 96 -6.44 -21.23 19.08
C ASP A 96 -6.33 -20.36 20.33
N GLY A 97 -7.38 -20.38 21.15
CA GLY A 97 -7.46 -19.65 22.41
C GLY A 97 -6.38 -20.08 23.41
N SER A 98 -5.25 -19.40 23.40
CA SER A 98 -4.43 -19.16 24.59
C SER A 98 -3.96 -17.70 24.55
N GLY A 99 -4.44 -16.91 25.50
CA GLY A 99 -4.30 -15.45 25.55
C GLY A 99 -2.88 -14.97 25.32
N THR A 100 -2.56 -14.64 24.07
CA THR A 100 -1.35 -13.91 23.74
C THR A 100 -1.73 -12.45 23.70
N HIS A 101 -1.42 -11.75 24.80
CA HIS A 101 -1.40 -10.31 24.84
C HIS A 101 -0.35 -9.83 23.83
N VAL A 102 -0.82 -9.17 22.78
CA VAL A 102 0.01 -8.28 21.96
C VAL A 102 -0.29 -6.87 22.45
N PHE A 103 0.52 -6.44 23.43
CA PHE A 103 1.11 -5.12 23.70
C PHE A 103 1.68 -5.14 25.12
#